data_AF-A0A0Q8N3G2-F1
#
_entry.id   AF-A0A0Q8N3G2-F1
#
_cell.length_a   1.000
_cell.length_b   1.000
_cell.length_c   1.000
_cell.angle_alpha   90.00
_cell.angle_beta   90.00
_cell.angle_gamma   90.00
#
_symmetry.space_group_name_H-M   'P 1'
#
loop_
_entity.id
_entity.type
_entity.pdbx_description
1 polymer ?
#
loop_
_entity_poly.entity_id
_entity_poly.type
_entity_poly.pdbx_seq_one_letter_code
_entity_poly.pdbx_strand_id
1 'polypeptide(L)'
;MINSKSLFLNMKNCIKLFALLFLLNSCKNETKEVRNKTAVKTQKNDEVKIPATVYKDYTTAPVDFLDEKYKTYGFEFQGNSPSFPSYYFFDENLGSFTVTYVGKSRLTRDYWDTDNSTGFFAQFKGNNKNIKLLSDRADEVLKRESNDYYILVNFLPTEAMTECFDCDLGDFKLKDDAYNYFYVYENNKWVLIKRLFSRNIQKEGIELFTDILLSYKLKDSKSIAEEFQGKFKAEADGEYTNDGQGHTTYYFTITENKIDLKYEAFRGDFVCEGEYKGIQNDTILELYYDREDDRCKKLSPVYLIKKEEDEFFIKGIGGEGTINDWIKMDKE
;
A
#
# COMPACT_ATOMS: atom_id res chain seq x y z
N MET A 1 -13.12 -1.71 -51.40
CA MET A 1 -13.93 -2.95 -51.53
C MET A 1 -12.99 -4.09 -51.90
N ILE A 2 -12.36 -4.71 -50.91
CA ILE A 2 -11.63 -5.99 -50.97
C ILE A 2 -11.91 -6.68 -49.62
N ASN A 3 -12.28 -7.95 -49.71
CA ASN A 3 -12.96 -8.74 -48.68
C ASN A 3 -12.09 -9.05 -47.44
N SER A 4 -12.66 -8.79 -46.26
CA SER A 4 -12.15 -9.16 -44.94
C SER A 4 -12.66 -10.55 -44.52
N LYS A 5 -11.91 -11.61 -44.84
CA LYS A 5 -12.07 -12.95 -44.24
C LYS A 5 -10.75 -13.73 -44.32
N SER A 6 -9.85 -13.48 -43.37
CA SER A 6 -8.70 -14.34 -43.06
C SER A 6 -7.94 -13.71 -41.90
N LEU A 7 -8.28 -14.10 -40.66
CA LEU A 7 -7.50 -13.99 -39.41
C LEU A 7 -8.45 -14.19 -38.21
N PHE A 8 -9.20 -15.29 -38.25
CA PHE A 8 -9.97 -15.81 -37.11
C PHE A 8 -9.71 -17.32 -37.07
N LEU A 9 -8.45 -17.70 -36.90
CA LEU A 9 -8.05 -19.10 -36.75
C LEU A 9 -6.67 -19.20 -36.09
N ASN A 10 -6.58 -18.93 -34.78
CA ASN A 10 -5.59 -19.54 -33.86
C ASN A 10 -5.63 -18.92 -32.46
N MET A 11 -6.72 -19.09 -31.72
CA MET A 11 -6.71 -18.77 -30.28
C MET A 11 -7.74 -19.59 -29.47
N LYS A 12 -8.02 -20.82 -29.90
CA LYS A 12 -8.93 -21.75 -29.19
C LYS A 12 -8.31 -23.09 -28.79
N ASN A 13 -7.01 -23.29 -29.02
CA ASN A 13 -6.34 -24.58 -28.74
C ASN A 13 -5.28 -24.57 -27.63
N CYS A 14 -5.08 -23.47 -26.90
CA CYS A 14 -4.13 -23.46 -25.76
C CYS A 14 -4.79 -23.69 -24.38
N ILE A 15 -6.12 -23.80 -24.30
CA ILE A 15 -6.86 -23.96 -23.02
C ILE A 15 -7.23 -25.44 -22.75
N LYS A 16 -6.63 -26.41 -23.43
CA LYS A 16 -6.94 -27.85 -23.26
C LYS A 16 -5.74 -28.77 -23.02
N LEU A 17 -4.62 -28.28 -22.50
CA LEU A 17 -3.43 -29.11 -22.28
C LEU A 17 -2.87 -29.18 -20.85
N PHE A 18 -3.66 -28.88 -19.81
CA PHE A 18 -3.23 -29.11 -18.40
C PHE A 18 -4.29 -29.75 -17.49
N ALA A 19 -5.31 -30.41 -18.07
CA ALA A 19 -6.34 -31.13 -17.32
C ALA A 19 -6.29 -32.66 -17.49
N LEU A 20 -5.14 -33.23 -17.86
CA LEU A 20 -4.90 -34.67 -17.88
C LEU A 20 -3.49 -34.96 -17.34
N LEU A 21 -3.38 -35.27 -16.05
CA LEU A 21 -2.30 -36.10 -15.49
C LEU A 21 -2.55 -36.58 -14.05
N PHE A 22 -3.64 -36.15 -13.39
CA PHE A 22 -4.09 -36.79 -12.15
C PHE A 22 -5.13 -37.87 -12.46
N LEU A 23 -4.70 -39.05 -12.88
CA LEU A 23 -5.43 -40.31 -12.73
C LEU A 23 -4.50 -41.42 -13.23
N LEU A 24 -3.72 -42.02 -12.32
CA LEU A 24 -3.26 -43.42 -12.33
C LEU A 24 -2.28 -43.63 -11.16
N ASN A 25 -2.82 -43.95 -9.99
CA ASN A 25 -2.29 -45.02 -9.15
C ASN A 25 -3.36 -45.42 -8.12
N SER A 26 -4.01 -46.54 -8.42
CA SER A 26 -5.00 -47.19 -7.59
C SER A 26 -4.38 -48.44 -6.95
N CYS A 27 -4.66 -48.59 -5.65
CA CYS A 27 -4.85 -49.85 -4.91
C CYS A 27 -3.66 -50.79 -4.61
N LYS A 28 -3.35 -50.90 -3.30
CA LYS A 28 -3.47 -52.09 -2.39
C LYS A 28 -2.33 -52.05 -1.34
N ASN A 29 -2.52 -52.27 -0.04
CA ASN A 29 -3.51 -53.07 0.68
C ASN A 29 -3.91 -52.42 2.03
N GLU A 30 -5.14 -52.71 2.45
CA GLU A 30 -5.60 -52.59 3.84
C GLU A 30 -5.01 -53.72 4.70
N THR A 31 -4.70 -53.39 5.96
CA THR A 31 -4.91 -54.34 7.07
C THR A 31 -5.30 -53.53 8.31
N LYS A 32 -6.40 -53.94 8.94
CA LYS A 32 -7.07 -53.25 10.05
C LYS A 32 -6.42 -53.53 11.41
N GLU A 33 -6.56 -52.49 12.25
CA GLU A 33 -6.66 -52.46 13.73
C GLU A 33 -5.53 -53.03 14.60
N VAL A 34 -4.91 -52.16 15.41
CA VAL A 34 -5.09 -52.17 16.89
C VAL A 34 -5.00 -50.74 17.42
N ARG A 35 -6.03 -50.34 18.18
CA ARG A 35 -6.13 -49.11 18.96
C ARG A 35 -5.22 -49.25 20.19
N ASN A 36 -4.25 -48.36 20.39
CA ASN A 36 -3.63 -48.17 21.72
C ASN A 36 -3.29 -46.70 21.98
N LYS A 37 -3.74 -46.24 23.15
CA LYS A 37 -3.58 -44.90 23.69
C LYS A 37 -2.13 -44.67 24.16
N THR A 38 -1.78 -43.38 24.17
CA THR A 38 -0.77 -42.71 25.02
C THR A 38 0.67 -42.71 24.52
N ALA A 39 1.17 -41.53 24.11
CA ALA A 39 2.15 -40.76 24.89
C ALA A 39 2.62 -39.54 24.07
N VAL A 40 2.45 -38.37 24.66
CA VAL A 40 3.06 -37.11 24.23
C VAL A 40 4.57 -37.31 24.11
N LYS A 41 5.13 -37.14 22.92
CA LYS A 41 6.56 -36.89 22.71
C LYS A 41 6.72 -35.58 21.96
N THR A 42 7.13 -34.59 22.74
CA THR A 42 7.69 -33.32 22.31
C THR A 42 8.75 -33.57 21.23
N GLN A 43 8.43 -33.25 19.98
CA GLN A 43 9.44 -33.12 18.94
C GLN A 43 10.15 -31.77 19.18
N LYS A 44 11.42 -31.87 19.55
CA LYS A 44 12.36 -30.75 19.46
C LYS A 44 12.31 -30.22 18.04
N ASN A 45 11.94 -28.95 17.90
CA ASN A 45 12.23 -28.19 16.70
C ASN A 45 13.76 -28.12 16.59
N ASP A 46 14.32 -28.88 15.64
CA ASP A 46 15.66 -28.60 15.17
C ASP A 46 15.59 -27.24 14.46
N GLU A 47 16.18 -26.22 15.09
CA GLU A 47 16.48 -24.95 14.43
C GLU A 47 17.33 -25.26 13.20
N VAL A 48 16.71 -25.12 12.02
CA VAL A 48 17.43 -25.06 10.76
C VAL A 48 18.34 -23.83 10.85
N LYS A 49 19.62 -24.07 11.14
CA LYS A 49 20.68 -23.06 11.02
C LYS A 49 20.84 -22.74 9.54
N ILE A 50 20.11 -21.72 9.08
CA ILE A 50 20.32 -21.11 7.76
C ILE A 50 21.72 -20.48 7.80
N PRO A 51 22.66 -20.89 6.92
CA PRO A 51 23.97 -20.27 6.86
C PRO A 51 23.80 -18.80 6.50
N ALA A 52 24.43 -17.90 7.26
CA ALA A 52 24.43 -16.48 6.99
C ALA A 52 25.17 -16.20 5.68
N THR A 53 24.44 -16.23 4.57
CA THR A 53 24.79 -15.53 3.34
C THR A 53 24.91 -14.06 3.72
N VAL A 54 26.14 -13.54 3.70
CA VAL A 54 26.41 -12.12 3.92
C VAL A 54 25.93 -11.39 2.67
N TYR A 55 24.63 -11.11 2.61
CA TYR A 55 24.11 -10.17 1.64
C TYR A 55 24.82 -8.84 1.85
N LYS A 56 25.24 -8.20 0.75
CA LYS A 56 25.69 -6.80 0.80
C LYS A 56 24.60 -5.99 1.49
N ASP A 57 24.97 -5.18 2.47
CA ASP A 57 24.00 -4.37 3.21
C ASP A 57 23.61 -3.17 2.35
N TYR A 58 22.47 -3.27 1.67
CA TYR A 58 21.94 -2.22 0.79
C TYR A 58 21.28 -1.09 1.61
N THR A 59 21.93 -0.61 2.67
CA THR A 59 21.47 0.54 3.47
C THR A 59 21.51 1.84 2.67
N THR A 60 22.38 1.92 1.68
CA THR A 60 22.42 2.99 0.67
C THR A 60 21.89 2.44 -0.65
N ALA A 61 21.12 3.25 -1.38
CA ALA A 61 20.66 2.87 -2.71
C ALA A 61 21.87 2.55 -3.62
N PRO A 62 21.86 1.40 -4.31
CA PRO A 62 22.99 0.98 -5.15
C PRO A 62 23.16 1.83 -6.41
N VAL A 63 22.08 2.49 -6.86
CA VAL A 63 22.03 3.36 -8.03
C VAL A 63 21.01 4.49 -7.80
N ASP A 64 21.01 5.50 -8.67
CA ASP A 64 19.87 6.40 -8.76
C ASP A 64 18.77 5.76 -9.61
N PHE A 65 17.71 5.27 -8.97
CA PHE A 65 16.63 4.56 -9.67
C PHE A 65 15.82 5.46 -10.63
N LEU A 66 15.93 6.80 -10.52
CA LEU A 66 15.26 7.76 -11.41
C LEU A 66 16.01 8.02 -12.74
N ASP A 67 17.22 7.48 -12.89
CA ASP A 67 18.05 7.70 -14.07
C ASP A 67 17.35 7.18 -15.35
N GLU A 68 17.33 7.99 -16.41
CA GLU A 68 16.50 7.75 -17.61
C GLU A 68 16.83 6.43 -18.32
N LYS A 69 18.08 5.94 -18.18
CA LYS A 69 18.51 4.66 -18.74
C LYS A 69 17.74 3.45 -18.18
N TYR A 70 17.09 3.60 -17.03
CA TYR A 70 16.30 2.54 -16.40
C TYR A 70 14.81 2.55 -16.82
N LYS A 71 14.36 3.55 -17.57
CA LYS A 71 12.97 3.68 -18.04
C LYS A 71 12.77 3.08 -19.43
N THR A 72 13.38 1.93 -19.71
CA THR A 72 13.49 1.35 -21.07
C THR A 72 12.13 1.09 -21.73
N TYR A 73 11.15 0.63 -20.95
CA TYR A 73 9.80 0.30 -21.43
C TYR A 73 8.77 1.39 -21.10
N GLY A 74 9.20 2.49 -20.49
CA GLY A 74 8.32 3.55 -20.02
C GLY A 74 7.48 3.13 -18.80
N PHE A 75 6.35 3.82 -18.61
CA PHE A 75 5.42 3.58 -17.51
C PHE A 75 4.43 2.46 -17.83
N GLU A 76 4.26 1.59 -16.86
CA GLU A 76 3.28 0.53 -16.75
C GLU A 76 2.24 0.87 -15.69
N PHE A 77 1.04 0.34 -15.90
CA PHE A 77 -0.12 0.56 -15.06
C PHE A 77 -0.65 -0.80 -14.63
N GLN A 78 -0.51 -1.11 -13.34
CA GLN A 78 -1.00 -2.38 -12.79
C GLN A 78 -2.51 -2.51 -13.05
N GLY A 79 -2.96 -3.72 -13.38
CA GLY A 79 -4.35 -4.00 -13.80
C GLY A 79 -5.41 -3.93 -12.69
N ASN A 80 -5.02 -3.57 -11.47
CA ASN A 80 -5.93 -3.39 -10.34
C ASN A 80 -6.24 -1.89 -10.18
N SER A 81 -7.48 -1.56 -9.82
CA SER A 81 -7.88 -0.19 -9.51
C SER A 81 -7.75 0.10 -7.99
N PRO A 82 -7.18 1.24 -7.57
CA PRO A 82 -6.55 2.27 -8.41
C PRO A 82 -5.20 1.80 -8.96
N SER A 83 -4.91 2.17 -10.22
CA SER A 83 -3.61 1.85 -10.83
C SER A 83 -2.56 2.87 -10.40
N PHE A 84 -1.31 2.45 -10.32
CA PHE A 84 -0.19 3.36 -10.02
C PHE A 84 0.78 3.37 -11.20
N PRO A 85 1.21 4.55 -11.67
CA PRO A 85 2.31 4.63 -12.62
C PRO A 85 3.55 4.00 -12.00
N SER A 86 4.11 3.03 -12.72
CA SER A 86 5.32 2.34 -12.29
C SER A 86 6.20 2.02 -13.48
N TYR A 87 7.49 1.80 -13.27
CA TYR A 87 8.33 1.17 -14.28
C TYR A 87 9.23 0.14 -13.62
N TYR A 88 9.54 -0.89 -14.40
CA TYR A 88 10.36 -2.01 -13.99
C TYR A 88 11.69 -1.98 -14.73
N PHE A 89 12.75 -2.38 -14.04
CA PHE A 89 14.06 -2.58 -14.62
C PHE A 89 14.71 -3.82 -14.04
N PHE A 90 15.46 -4.53 -14.89
CA PHE A 90 16.32 -5.64 -14.51
C PHE A 90 17.68 -5.51 -15.19
N ASP A 91 18.73 -5.83 -14.44
CA ASP A 91 20.08 -6.06 -14.96
C ASP A 91 20.71 -7.21 -14.17
N GLU A 92 21.44 -8.09 -14.85
CA GLU A 92 22.03 -9.29 -14.23
C GLU A 92 23.03 -8.95 -13.11
N ASN A 93 23.68 -7.78 -13.13
CA ASN A 93 24.66 -7.39 -12.11
C ASN A 93 24.03 -6.63 -10.94
N LEU A 94 22.95 -5.89 -11.20
CA LEU A 94 22.28 -5.06 -10.20
C LEU A 94 21.13 -5.81 -9.50
N GLY A 95 20.34 -6.55 -10.26
CA GLY A 95 19.08 -7.17 -9.85
C GLY A 95 17.88 -6.47 -10.49
N SER A 96 16.71 -6.62 -9.87
CA SER A 96 15.47 -5.97 -10.31
C SER A 96 15.03 -4.86 -9.38
N PHE A 97 14.35 -3.88 -9.94
CA PHE A 97 13.55 -2.95 -9.14
C PHE A 97 12.32 -2.47 -9.86
N THR A 98 11.32 -2.08 -9.07
CA THR A 98 10.16 -1.34 -9.53
C THR A 98 10.15 0.02 -8.87
N VAL A 99 10.03 1.08 -9.67
CA VAL A 99 9.78 2.44 -9.19
C VAL A 99 8.29 2.73 -9.34
N THR A 100 7.63 3.07 -8.24
CA THR A 100 6.19 3.31 -8.17
C THR A 100 5.89 4.71 -7.66
N TYR A 101 4.98 5.41 -8.33
CA TYR A 101 4.51 6.74 -7.95
C TYR A 101 3.19 6.62 -7.19
N VAL A 102 3.24 6.80 -5.87
CA VAL A 102 2.09 6.67 -4.97
C VAL A 102 1.58 8.04 -4.59
N GLY A 103 0.36 8.39 -5.00
CA GLY A 103 -0.26 9.68 -4.66
C GLY A 103 -0.39 9.89 -3.15
N LYS A 104 0.06 11.05 -2.66
CA LYS A 104 0.01 11.44 -1.24
C LYS A 104 -1.43 11.63 -0.75
N SER A 105 -2.28 12.20 -1.60
CA SER A 105 -3.69 12.42 -1.32
C SER A 105 -4.59 11.35 -1.96
N ARG A 106 -5.81 11.19 -1.45
CA ARG A 106 -6.83 10.35 -2.10
C ARG A 106 -7.13 10.85 -3.51
N LEU A 107 -7.31 12.16 -3.70
CA LEU A 107 -7.57 12.77 -5.01
C LEU A 107 -6.48 12.42 -6.03
N THR A 108 -5.21 12.49 -5.63
CA THR A 108 -4.06 12.15 -6.49
C THR A 108 -4.05 10.67 -6.84
N ARG A 109 -4.43 9.77 -5.92
CA ARG A 109 -4.53 8.33 -6.22
C ARG A 109 -5.72 8.03 -7.14
N ASP A 110 -6.89 8.60 -6.85
CA ASP A 110 -8.12 8.42 -7.61
C ASP A 110 -7.99 9.00 -9.04
N TYR A 111 -7.08 9.95 -9.27
CA TYR A 111 -6.75 10.42 -10.63
C TYR A 111 -6.25 9.28 -11.54
N TRP A 112 -5.56 8.28 -10.99
CA TRP A 112 -5.05 7.12 -11.73
C TRP A 112 -5.99 5.91 -11.68
N ASP A 113 -7.18 6.05 -11.12
CA ASP A 113 -8.21 5.03 -11.18
C ASP A 113 -8.73 4.88 -12.63
N THR A 114 -8.77 3.63 -13.12
CA THR A 114 -9.26 3.32 -14.47
C THR A 114 -10.75 3.57 -14.65
N ASP A 115 -11.52 3.53 -13.55
CA ASP A 115 -12.95 3.76 -13.52
C ASP A 115 -13.29 5.24 -13.29
N ASN A 116 -12.31 6.07 -12.95
CA ASN A 116 -12.52 7.50 -12.79
C ASN A 116 -12.80 8.18 -14.14
N SER A 117 -14.06 8.59 -14.31
CA SER A 117 -14.55 9.23 -15.53
C SER A 117 -13.91 10.58 -15.86
N THR A 118 -13.23 11.21 -14.91
CA THR A 118 -12.48 12.48 -15.06
C THR A 118 -10.98 12.32 -14.80
N GLY A 119 -10.50 11.09 -14.57
CA GLY A 119 -9.10 10.77 -14.27
C GLY A 119 -8.21 10.65 -15.52
N PHE A 120 -6.95 10.25 -15.30
CA PHE A 120 -5.93 10.06 -16.32
C PHE A 120 -6.41 9.20 -17.48
N PHE A 121 -7.11 8.09 -17.20
CA PHE A 121 -7.54 7.14 -18.22
C PHE A 121 -8.76 7.61 -19.03
N ALA A 122 -9.50 8.61 -18.54
CA ALA A 122 -10.68 9.12 -19.22
C ALA A 122 -10.38 9.72 -20.61
N GLN A 123 -9.15 10.21 -20.82
CA GLN A 123 -8.70 10.77 -22.10
C GLN A 123 -8.32 9.70 -23.16
N PHE A 124 -8.29 8.41 -22.78
CA PHE A 124 -7.85 7.31 -23.64
C PHE A 124 -8.98 6.31 -23.97
N LYS A 125 -10.25 6.74 -23.88
CA LYS A 125 -11.42 5.90 -24.21
C LYS A 125 -11.40 5.49 -25.70
N GLY A 126 -11.36 4.19 -25.98
CA GLY A 126 -11.39 3.61 -27.35
C GLY A 126 -10.35 2.50 -27.58
N ASN A 127 -10.42 1.80 -28.72
CA ASN A 127 -9.57 0.65 -29.07
C ASN A 127 -8.10 0.98 -29.38
N ASN A 128 -7.62 2.19 -29.10
CA ASN A 128 -6.26 2.61 -29.45
C ASN A 128 -5.46 3.00 -28.19
N LYS A 129 -5.26 2.03 -27.29
CA LYS A 129 -4.33 2.15 -26.16
C LYS A 129 -2.90 2.02 -26.70
N ASN A 130 -2.38 3.07 -27.33
CA ASN A 130 -0.96 3.14 -27.64
C ASN A 130 -0.19 3.28 -26.31
N ILE A 131 0.47 2.20 -25.90
CA ILE A 131 1.22 2.11 -24.63
C ILE A 131 2.27 3.21 -24.52
N LYS A 132 2.95 3.54 -25.63
CA LYS A 132 3.92 4.63 -25.65
C LYS A 132 3.27 5.99 -25.35
N LEU A 133 2.13 6.28 -25.97
CA LEU A 133 1.39 7.52 -25.71
C LEU A 133 0.92 7.61 -24.25
N LEU A 134 0.44 6.50 -23.68
CA LEU A 134 0.07 6.42 -22.26
C LEU A 134 1.27 6.73 -21.37
N SER A 135 2.40 6.08 -21.63
CA SER A 135 3.64 6.31 -20.89
C SER A 135 4.13 7.75 -20.98
N ASP A 136 4.21 8.30 -22.20
CA ASP A 136 4.69 9.67 -22.44
C ASP A 136 3.80 10.69 -21.68
N ARG A 137 2.48 10.50 -21.68
CA ARG A 137 1.55 11.37 -20.93
C ARG A 137 1.66 11.20 -19.42
N ALA A 138 1.90 9.99 -18.93
CA ALA A 138 2.13 9.80 -17.51
C ALA A 138 3.42 10.47 -17.04
N ASP A 139 4.49 10.36 -17.81
CA ASP A 139 5.77 11.03 -17.51
C ASP A 139 5.59 12.56 -17.42
N GLU A 140 4.83 13.17 -18.34
CA GLU A 140 4.51 14.60 -18.29
C GLU A 140 3.75 15.00 -17.02
N VAL A 141 2.74 14.22 -16.61
CA VAL A 141 1.98 14.48 -15.38
C VAL A 141 2.89 14.37 -14.15
N LEU A 142 3.66 13.29 -14.05
CA LEU A 142 4.52 13.02 -12.91
C LEU A 142 5.66 14.03 -12.77
N LYS A 143 6.19 14.56 -13.88
CA LYS A 143 7.17 15.65 -13.87
C LYS A 143 6.55 16.97 -13.43
N ARG A 144 5.31 17.27 -13.83
CA ARG A 144 4.61 18.51 -13.44
C ARG A 144 4.18 18.50 -11.99
N GLU A 145 3.74 17.36 -11.48
CA GLU A 145 3.09 17.19 -10.18
C GLU A 145 3.94 16.36 -9.22
N SER A 146 5.27 16.36 -9.38
CA SER A 146 6.19 15.47 -8.65
C SER A 146 6.05 15.55 -7.12
N ASN A 147 5.66 16.72 -6.60
CA ASN A 147 5.48 16.95 -5.17
C ASN A 147 4.24 16.24 -4.58
N ASP A 148 3.30 15.81 -5.41
CA ASP A 148 2.07 15.15 -4.98
C ASP A 148 2.21 13.64 -4.82
N TYR A 149 3.40 13.09 -5.12
CA TYR A 149 3.69 11.67 -5.09
C TYR A 149 4.80 11.33 -4.09
N TYR A 150 4.67 10.18 -3.44
CA TYR A 150 5.82 9.43 -2.96
C TYR A 150 6.40 8.63 -4.13
N ILE A 151 7.72 8.73 -4.34
CA ILE A 151 8.43 7.88 -5.29
C ILE A 151 9.06 6.75 -4.49
N LEU A 152 8.48 5.57 -4.61
CA LEU A 152 8.85 4.38 -3.84
C LEU A 152 9.56 3.38 -4.76
N VAL A 153 10.63 2.78 -4.26
CA VAL A 153 11.34 1.69 -4.93
C VAL A 153 11.16 0.41 -4.14
N ASN A 154 10.83 -0.67 -4.82
CA ASN A 154 11.10 -2.02 -4.34
C ASN A 154 12.30 -2.59 -5.09
N PHE A 155 13.41 -2.84 -4.39
CA PHE A 155 14.65 -3.36 -4.97
C PHE A 155 14.95 -4.77 -4.47
N LEU A 156 15.26 -5.65 -5.43
CA LEU A 156 15.67 -7.03 -5.25
C LEU A 156 17.05 -7.22 -5.90
N PRO A 157 18.12 -7.36 -5.11
CA PRO A 157 19.46 -7.52 -5.68
C PRO A 157 19.62 -8.87 -6.38
N THR A 158 20.53 -8.99 -7.35
CA THR A 158 20.76 -10.26 -8.07
C THR A 158 21.03 -11.42 -7.10
N GLU A 159 21.74 -11.18 -6.00
CA GLU A 159 22.04 -12.26 -5.04
C GLU A 159 20.80 -12.83 -4.35
N ALA A 160 19.65 -12.16 -4.40
CA ALA A 160 18.38 -12.64 -3.87
C ALA A 160 17.69 -13.67 -4.80
N MET A 161 18.17 -13.83 -6.04
CA MET A 161 17.57 -14.68 -7.06
C MET A 161 18.32 -16.02 -7.19
N THR A 162 17.62 -17.09 -7.51
CA THR A 162 18.18 -18.43 -7.78
C THR A 162 18.18 -18.78 -9.26
N GLU A 163 17.12 -18.39 -9.98
CA GLU A 163 16.93 -18.67 -11.40
C GLU A 163 16.23 -17.48 -12.06
N CYS A 164 16.62 -17.20 -13.30
CA CYS A 164 16.03 -16.19 -14.16
C CYS A 164 15.41 -16.88 -15.39
N PHE A 165 14.11 -16.75 -15.59
CA PHE A 165 13.41 -17.34 -16.75
C PHE A 165 13.10 -16.28 -17.80
N ASP A 166 12.54 -15.15 -17.36
CA ASP A 166 12.26 -13.96 -18.17
C ASP A 166 12.34 -12.72 -17.26
N CYS A 167 13.57 -12.39 -16.81
CA CYS A 167 13.76 -11.35 -15.82
C CYS A 167 13.42 -9.95 -16.31
N ASP A 168 13.40 -9.71 -17.62
CA ASP A 168 12.91 -8.44 -18.19
C ASP A 168 11.41 -8.24 -17.91
N LEU A 169 10.67 -9.32 -17.65
CA LEU A 169 9.26 -9.31 -17.24
C LEU A 169 9.06 -9.65 -15.75
N GLY A 170 10.13 -9.74 -14.97
CA GLY A 170 10.06 -10.09 -13.55
C GLY A 170 9.86 -11.58 -13.25
N ASP A 171 10.08 -12.47 -14.22
CA ASP A 171 9.96 -13.92 -14.01
C ASP A 171 11.30 -14.53 -13.54
N PHE A 172 11.45 -14.57 -12.21
CA PHE A 172 12.60 -15.16 -11.53
C PHE A 172 12.17 -15.92 -10.27
N LYS A 173 12.98 -16.90 -9.85
CA LYS A 173 12.85 -17.54 -8.53
C LYS A 173 13.69 -16.80 -7.50
N LEU A 174 13.10 -16.57 -6.34
CA LEU A 174 13.77 -16.01 -5.18
C LEU A 174 14.36 -17.10 -4.29
N LYS A 175 15.42 -16.76 -3.56
CA LYS A 175 15.92 -17.56 -2.44
C LYS A 175 14.96 -17.48 -1.25
N ASP A 176 14.94 -18.52 -0.42
CA ASP A 176 14.10 -18.56 0.79
C ASP A 176 14.46 -17.48 1.82
N ASP A 177 15.71 -17.01 1.79
CA ASP A 177 16.26 -15.97 2.65
C ASP A 177 16.37 -14.60 1.94
N ALA A 178 15.78 -14.45 0.76
CA ALA A 178 15.82 -13.22 -0.03
C ALA A 178 15.19 -12.03 0.72
N TYR A 179 15.80 -10.86 0.59
CA TYR A 179 15.27 -9.59 1.09
C TYR A 179 14.86 -8.66 -0.04
N ASN A 180 13.72 -7.99 0.14
CA ASN A 180 13.34 -6.78 -0.58
C ASN A 180 13.79 -5.54 0.20
N TYR A 181 14.31 -4.55 -0.52
CA TYR A 181 14.75 -3.26 0.03
C TYR A 181 13.85 -2.17 -0.50
N PHE A 182 13.20 -1.44 0.41
CA PHE A 182 12.28 -0.37 0.07
C PHE A 182 12.93 0.99 0.30
N TYR A 183 12.97 1.82 -0.73
CA TYR A 183 13.50 3.18 -0.65
C TYR A 183 12.43 4.21 -1.02
N VAL A 184 12.48 5.38 -0.38
CA VAL A 184 11.72 6.55 -0.82
C VAL A 184 12.67 7.63 -1.34
N TYR A 185 12.29 8.32 -2.41
CA TYR A 185 13.00 9.52 -2.86
C TYR A 185 12.45 10.74 -2.13
N GLU A 186 13.29 11.40 -1.34
CA GLU A 186 12.94 12.62 -0.62
C GLU A 186 14.14 13.54 -0.51
N ASN A 187 13.94 14.86 -0.56
CA ASN A 187 15.02 15.84 -0.43
C ASN A 187 16.21 15.57 -1.38
N ASN A 188 15.92 15.18 -2.62
CA ASN A 188 16.88 14.82 -3.67
C ASN A 188 17.81 13.64 -3.33
N LYS A 189 17.38 12.71 -2.48
CA LYS A 189 18.15 11.51 -2.11
C LYS A 189 17.24 10.30 -1.92
N TRP A 190 17.82 9.12 -2.12
CA TRP A 190 17.20 7.86 -1.77
C TRP A 190 17.41 7.54 -0.30
N VAL A 191 16.33 7.23 0.41
CA VAL A 191 16.35 6.83 1.83
C VAL A 191 15.80 5.42 1.96
N LEU A 192 16.57 4.50 2.55
CA LEU A 192 16.07 3.17 2.87
C LEU A 192 15.03 3.29 4.00
N ILE A 193 13.81 2.83 3.75
CA ILE A 193 12.70 2.93 4.71
C ILE A 193 12.30 1.58 5.31
N LYS A 194 12.54 0.48 4.60
CA LYS A 194 12.23 -0.87 5.10
C LYS A 194 13.09 -1.92 4.40
N ARG A 195 13.45 -2.97 5.15
CA ARG A 195 14.00 -4.22 4.63
C ARG A 195 13.08 -5.35 5.08
N LEU A 196 12.53 -6.12 4.14
CA LEU A 196 11.60 -7.20 4.43
C LEU A 196 12.09 -8.51 3.80
N PHE A 197 11.94 -9.62 4.53
CA PHE A 197 12.07 -10.93 3.92
C PHE A 197 10.98 -11.11 2.86
N SER A 198 11.36 -11.53 1.67
CA SER A 198 10.44 -11.66 0.53
C SER A 198 9.26 -12.58 0.86
N ARG A 199 9.53 -13.71 1.52
CA ARG A 199 8.50 -14.67 1.99
C ARG A 199 7.54 -14.13 3.05
N ASN A 200 7.88 -13.02 3.70
CA ASN A 200 7.04 -12.40 4.73
C ASN A 200 6.14 -11.29 4.18
N ILE A 201 6.28 -10.93 2.89
CA ILE A 201 5.41 -9.94 2.24
C ILE A 201 4.09 -10.64 1.90
N GLN A 202 3.02 -10.25 2.60
CA GLN A 202 1.68 -10.82 2.42
C GLN A 202 0.70 -9.86 1.72
N LYS A 203 1.04 -8.57 1.70
CA LYS A 203 0.25 -7.50 1.08
C LYS A 203 0.90 -7.08 -0.23
N GLU A 204 0.08 -6.56 -1.14
CA GLU A 204 0.53 -6.07 -2.45
C GLU A 204 -0.07 -4.67 -2.72
N GLY A 205 0.48 -3.98 -3.72
CA GLY A 205 -0.04 -2.68 -4.16
C GLY A 205 -0.18 -1.65 -3.04
N ILE A 206 -1.32 -0.96 -3.01
CA ILE A 206 -1.55 0.18 -2.11
C ILE A 206 -1.51 -0.17 -0.63
N GLU A 207 -1.93 -1.38 -0.25
CA GLU A 207 -1.93 -1.81 1.15
C GLU A 207 -0.48 -1.94 1.66
N LEU A 208 0.37 -2.62 0.88
CA LEU A 208 1.79 -2.74 1.19
C LEU A 208 2.48 -1.37 1.25
N PHE A 209 2.23 -0.52 0.25
CA PHE A 209 2.84 0.80 0.18
C PHE A 209 2.38 1.69 1.33
N THR A 210 1.10 1.61 1.71
CA THR A 210 0.54 2.36 2.84
C THR A 210 1.22 1.94 4.14
N ASP A 211 1.34 0.64 4.41
CA ASP A 211 2.00 0.14 5.62
C ASP A 211 3.46 0.58 5.71
N ILE A 212 4.21 0.45 4.62
CA ILE A 212 5.64 0.77 4.59
C ILE A 212 5.87 2.28 4.76
N LEU A 213 5.18 3.11 3.99
CA LEU A 213 5.35 4.57 4.01
C LEU A 213 4.81 5.17 5.31
N LEU A 214 3.69 4.68 5.84
CA LEU A 214 3.15 5.16 7.11
C LEU A 214 4.07 4.79 8.27
N SER A 215 4.57 3.55 8.30
CA SER A 215 5.56 3.13 9.31
C SER A 215 6.82 4.00 9.29
N TYR A 216 7.29 4.38 8.10
CA TYR A 216 8.41 5.30 7.94
C TYR A 216 8.09 6.71 8.44
N LYS A 217 6.97 7.28 7.99
CA LYS A 217 6.51 8.62 8.36
C LYS A 217 6.33 8.79 9.87
N LEU A 218 5.88 7.76 10.56
CA LEU A 218 5.59 7.76 12.00
C LEU A 218 6.75 7.27 12.88
N LYS A 219 7.89 6.91 12.28
CA LYS A 219 9.03 6.33 13.03
C LYS A 219 9.66 7.33 14.00
N ASP A 220 9.87 8.55 13.53
CA ASP A 220 10.57 9.62 14.26
C ASP A 220 9.63 10.78 14.60
N SER A 221 8.33 10.49 14.78
CA SER A 221 7.33 11.50 15.18
C SER A 221 7.73 12.14 16.51
N LYS A 222 7.78 13.48 16.53
CA LYS A 222 8.07 14.25 17.75
C LYS A 222 6.94 14.13 18.76
N SER A 223 7.24 14.46 20.02
CA SER A 223 6.22 14.63 21.04
C SER A 223 5.20 15.69 20.63
N ILE A 224 3.94 15.44 20.97
CA ILE A 224 2.82 16.35 20.73
C ILE A 224 2.92 17.49 21.74
N ALA A 225 2.85 18.74 21.26
CA ALA A 225 2.96 19.91 22.13
C ALA A 225 1.90 19.92 23.23
N GLU A 226 2.29 20.40 24.43
CA GLU A 226 1.43 20.44 25.61
C GLU A 226 0.09 21.14 25.37
N GLU A 227 0.05 22.11 24.45
CA GLU A 227 -1.17 22.83 24.11
C GLU A 227 -2.26 21.94 23.49
N PHE A 228 -1.89 20.86 22.80
CA PHE A 228 -2.84 19.88 22.27
C PHE A 228 -3.14 18.75 23.25
N GLN A 229 -2.43 18.66 24.38
CA GLN A 229 -2.64 17.58 25.34
C GLN A 229 -3.88 17.83 26.21
N GLY A 230 -4.58 16.74 26.53
CA GLY A 230 -5.80 16.78 27.32
C GLY A 230 -6.87 15.82 26.81
N LYS A 231 -8.08 15.99 27.34
CA LYS A 231 -9.28 15.29 26.89
C LYS A 231 -10.17 16.24 26.14
N PHE A 232 -10.68 15.79 25.02
CA PHE A 232 -11.51 16.58 24.14
C PHE A 232 -12.71 15.78 23.68
N LYS A 233 -13.81 16.49 23.51
CA LYS A 233 -15.06 15.98 22.97
C LYS A 233 -15.42 16.76 21.71
N ALA A 234 -15.90 16.07 20.70
CA ALA A 234 -16.48 16.70 19.52
C ALA A 234 -17.74 15.95 19.10
N GLU A 235 -18.71 16.67 18.57
CA GLU A 235 -19.98 16.10 18.12
C GLU A 235 -20.18 16.43 16.65
N ALA A 236 -20.60 15.44 15.87
CA ALA A 236 -20.94 15.63 14.48
C ALA A 236 -22.23 14.88 14.16
N ASP A 237 -23.14 15.57 13.50
CA ASP A 237 -24.31 14.94 12.94
C ASP A 237 -23.95 14.24 11.62
N GLY A 238 -24.55 13.06 11.43
CA GLY A 238 -24.53 12.32 10.18
C GLY A 238 -25.59 12.80 9.20
N GLU A 239 -25.73 12.08 8.11
CA GLU A 239 -26.73 12.38 7.08
C GLU A 239 -28.16 12.13 7.58
N TYR A 240 -29.10 12.92 7.07
CA TYR A 240 -30.52 12.67 7.27
C TYR A 240 -30.97 11.48 6.43
N THR A 241 -31.45 10.44 7.10
CA THR A 241 -32.08 9.28 6.46
C THR A 241 -33.58 9.24 6.72
N ASN A 242 -34.30 8.33 6.05
CA ASN A 242 -35.72 8.08 6.32
C ASN A 242 -35.99 7.70 7.79
N ASP A 243 -34.97 7.20 8.49
CA ASP A 243 -35.08 6.79 9.87
C ASP A 243 -34.52 7.84 10.86
N GLY A 244 -34.25 9.05 10.39
CA GLY A 244 -33.74 10.18 11.18
C GLY A 244 -32.28 10.53 10.89
N GLN A 245 -31.77 11.53 11.61
CA GLN A 245 -30.38 11.96 11.54
C GLN A 245 -29.53 11.12 12.49
N GLY A 246 -28.40 10.63 12.00
CA GLY A 246 -27.38 10.01 12.86
C GLY A 246 -26.65 11.07 13.68
N HIS A 247 -26.16 10.69 14.85
CA HIS A 247 -25.32 11.56 15.67
C HIS A 247 -24.15 10.75 16.21
N THR A 248 -22.94 11.33 16.14
CA THR A 248 -21.73 10.70 16.66
C THR A 248 -21.00 11.68 17.56
N THR A 249 -20.67 11.20 18.75
CA THR A 249 -19.83 11.89 19.72
C THR A 249 -18.46 11.21 19.76
N TYR A 250 -17.41 12.01 19.61
CA TYR A 250 -16.01 11.58 19.56
C TYR A 250 -15.32 12.05 20.83
N TYR A 251 -14.57 11.15 21.46
CA TYR A 251 -13.80 11.41 22.67
C TYR A 251 -12.33 11.15 22.39
N PHE A 252 -11.53 12.21 22.39
CA PHE A 252 -10.09 12.16 22.18
C PHE A 252 -9.36 12.31 23.50
N THR A 253 -8.40 11.43 23.78
CA THR A 253 -7.40 11.62 24.82
C THR A 253 -6.04 11.80 24.17
N ILE A 254 -5.48 13.00 24.27
CA ILE A 254 -4.20 13.37 23.66
C ILE A 254 -3.15 13.47 24.75
N THR A 255 -2.09 12.68 24.60
CA THR A 255 -0.90 12.68 25.47
C THR A 255 0.32 13.08 24.65
N GLU A 256 1.48 13.21 25.30
CA GLU A 256 2.74 13.54 24.63
C GLU A 256 3.07 12.61 23.44
N ASN A 257 2.76 11.32 23.53
CA ASN A 257 3.24 10.31 22.55
C ASN A 257 2.13 9.55 21.83
N LYS A 258 0.87 9.76 22.22
CA LYS A 258 -0.26 8.93 21.80
C LYS A 258 -1.56 9.70 21.83
N ILE A 259 -2.44 9.38 20.89
CA ILE A 259 -3.81 9.84 20.86
C ILE A 259 -4.73 8.60 20.89
N ASP A 260 -5.70 8.59 21.80
CA ASP A 260 -6.74 7.56 21.87
C ASP A 260 -8.08 8.17 21.46
N LEU A 261 -8.75 7.57 20.48
CA LEU A 261 -10.11 7.91 20.09
C LEU A 261 -11.08 6.83 20.56
N LYS A 262 -12.17 7.26 21.20
CA LYS A 262 -13.40 6.49 21.43
C LYS A 262 -14.58 7.22 20.84
N TYR A 263 -15.66 6.51 20.55
CA TYR A 263 -16.87 7.15 20.05
C TYR A 263 -18.15 6.54 20.62
N GLU A 264 -19.20 7.35 20.63
CA GLU A 264 -20.58 6.92 20.86
C GLU A 264 -21.41 7.35 19.66
N ALA A 265 -22.17 6.43 19.07
CA ALA A 265 -22.95 6.70 17.88
C ALA A 265 -24.39 6.24 18.02
N PHE A 266 -25.32 7.10 17.63
CA PHE A 266 -26.69 6.74 17.31
C PHE A 266 -26.84 6.81 15.79
N ARG A 267 -26.96 5.65 15.13
CA ARG A 267 -27.01 5.55 13.65
C ARG A 267 -25.83 6.26 12.96
N GLY A 268 -24.66 6.26 13.59
CA GLY A 268 -23.47 6.93 13.06
C GLY A 268 -22.71 6.08 12.04
N ASP A 269 -21.83 6.77 11.30
CA ASP A 269 -20.97 6.17 10.29
C ASP A 269 -19.88 5.28 10.91
N PHE A 270 -19.17 4.56 10.05
CA PHE A 270 -17.98 3.81 10.46
C PHE A 270 -16.90 4.77 10.96
N VAL A 271 -16.51 4.61 12.23
CA VAL A 271 -15.43 5.37 12.86
C VAL A 271 -14.23 4.47 13.08
N CYS A 272 -13.04 4.97 12.75
CA CYS A 272 -11.78 4.31 13.05
C CYS A 272 -11.42 4.45 14.53
N GLU A 273 -12.13 3.75 15.40
CA GLU A 273 -11.81 3.75 16.84
C GLU A 273 -10.41 3.17 17.09
N GLY A 274 -9.68 3.75 18.04
CA GLY A 274 -8.42 3.19 18.53
C GLY A 274 -7.30 4.21 18.70
N GLU A 275 -6.08 3.73 18.52
CA GLU A 275 -4.85 4.47 18.79
C GLU A 275 -4.37 5.20 17.54
N TYR A 276 -3.88 6.41 17.75
CA TYR A 276 -3.38 7.32 16.73
C TYR A 276 -2.04 7.90 17.15
N LYS A 277 -1.21 8.19 16.15
CA LYS A 277 -0.02 9.04 16.29
C LYS A 277 -0.27 10.42 15.71
N GLY A 278 0.29 11.42 16.39
CA GLY A 278 0.23 12.82 15.97
C GLY A 278 1.50 13.24 15.24
N ILE A 279 1.36 13.98 14.15
CA ILE A 279 2.44 14.81 13.58
C ILE A 279 1.97 16.26 13.62
N GLN A 280 2.67 17.11 14.36
CA GLN A 280 2.38 18.54 14.38
C GLN A 280 3.10 19.24 13.23
N ASN A 281 2.32 19.97 12.43
CA ASN A 281 2.79 20.86 11.39
C ASN A 281 2.22 22.26 11.65
N ASP A 282 3.07 23.17 12.12
CA ASP A 282 2.69 24.49 12.62
C ASP A 282 1.58 24.41 13.69
N THR A 283 0.40 24.96 13.39
CA THR A 283 -0.77 25.02 14.28
C THR A 283 -1.74 23.87 14.09
N ILE A 284 -1.40 22.88 13.26
CA ILE A 284 -2.25 21.73 12.95
C ILE A 284 -1.58 20.44 13.44
N LEU A 285 -2.30 19.68 14.25
CA LEU A 285 -1.97 18.33 14.64
C LEU A 285 -2.66 17.34 13.70
N GLU A 286 -1.87 16.62 12.93
CA GLU A 286 -2.32 15.58 11.99
C GLU A 286 -2.39 14.21 12.68
N LEU A 287 -3.52 13.52 12.58
CA LEU A 287 -3.75 12.23 13.25
C LEU A 287 -3.68 11.07 12.26
N TYR A 288 -2.81 10.10 12.53
CA TYR A 288 -2.61 8.90 11.73
C TYR A 288 -2.93 7.64 12.54
N TYR A 289 -3.75 6.76 11.98
CA TYR A 289 -4.17 5.53 12.66
C TYR A 289 -2.99 4.59 12.88
N ASP A 290 -2.83 4.07 14.10
CA ASP A 290 -1.67 3.27 14.54
C ASP A 290 -2.08 1.88 15.05
N ARG A 291 -3.04 1.23 14.37
CA ARG A 291 -3.48 -0.15 14.66
C ARG A 291 -3.62 -0.95 13.39
N GLU A 292 -3.70 -2.27 13.54
CA GLU A 292 -3.85 -3.25 12.45
C GLU A 292 -5.30 -3.34 11.94
N ASP A 293 -5.82 -2.24 11.36
CA ASP A 293 -7.05 -2.24 10.55
C ASP A 293 -6.80 -1.50 9.24
N ASP A 294 -6.71 -2.25 8.15
CA ASP A 294 -6.38 -1.74 6.82
C ASP A 294 -7.44 -0.78 6.26
N ARG A 295 -8.68 -0.82 6.78
CA ARG A 295 -9.74 0.14 6.42
C ARG A 295 -9.45 1.54 6.97
N CYS A 296 -8.66 1.61 8.04
CA CYS A 296 -8.36 2.83 8.78
C CYS A 296 -6.96 3.38 8.50
N LYS A 297 -6.00 2.52 8.17
CA LYS A 297 -4.65 2.94 7.76
C LYS A 297 -4.70 3.73 6.46
N LYS A 298 -4.20 4.98 6.50
CA LYS A 298 -4.16 5.89 5.34
C LYS A 298 -2.86 6.69 5.36
N LEU A 299 -2.34 7.01 4.18
CA LEU A 299 -1.17 7.89 4.01
C LEU A 299 -1.46 9.37 4.31
N SER A 300 -2.71 9.77 4.12
CA SER A 300 -3.25 11.06 4.53
C SER A 300 -3.77 10.97 5.97
N PRO A 301 -3.70 12.06 6.75
CA PRO A 301 -4.24 12.07 8.10
C PRO A 301 -5.74 11.76 8.08
N VAL A 302 -6.19 11.02 9.09
CA VAL A 302 -7.61 10.69 9.28
C VAL A 302 -8.35 11.89 9.85
N TYR A 303 -7.72 12.57 10.81
CA TYR A 303 -8.24 13.80 11.41
C TYR A 303 -7.16 14.88 11.44
N LEU A 304 -7.61 16.12 11.47
CA LEU A 304 -6.77 17.29 11.70
C LEU A 304 -7.34 18.03 12.91
N ILE A 305 -6.50 18.39 13.87
CA ILE A 305 -6.88 19.23 15.01
C ILE A 305 -6.09 20.53 14.91
N LYS A 306 -6.76 21.68 14.99
CA LYS A 306 -6.10 22.99 15.07
C LYS A 306 -6.51 23.71 16.34
N LYS A 307 -5.63 24.59 16.82
CA LYS A 307 -5.91 25.52 17.91
C LYS A 307 -5.94 26.93 17.35
N GLU A 308 -7.03 27.65 17.59
CA GLU A 308 -7.18 29.07 17.26
C GLU A 308 -7.51 29.81 18.55
N GLU A 309 -6.59 30.67 18.99
CA GLU A 309 -6.64 31.29 20.32
C GLU A 309 -6.73 30.24 21.44
N ASP A 310 -7.81 30.24 22.22
CA ASP A 310 -8.07 29.26 23.29
C ASP A 310 -9.08 28.17 22.88
N GLU A 311 -9.50 28.15 21.61
CA GLU A 311 -10.46 27.19 21.08
C GLU A 311 -9.79 26.11 20.21
N PHE A 312 -10.37 24.91 20.24
CA PHE A 312 -9.90 23.76 19.47
C PHE A 312 -10.93 23.41 18.41
N PHE A 313 -10.46 23.02 17.24
CA PHE A 313 -11.31 22.59 16.13
C PHE A 313 -10.75 21.31 15.52
N ILE A 314 -11.63 20.43 15.09
CA ILE A 314 -11.30 19.18 14.42
C ILE A 314 -11.94 19.12 13.03
N LYS A 315 -11.23 18.50 12.09
CA LYS A 315 -11.71 18.17 10.75
C LYS A 315 -11.53 16.67 10.50
N GLY A 316 -12.42 16.08 9.72
CA GLY A 316 -12.43 14.64 9.40
C GLY A 316 -13.43 13.81 10.20
N ILE A 317 -14.30 14.44 11.00
CA ILE A 317 -15.39 13.76 11.72
C ILE A 317 -16.75 13.97 11.01
N GLY A 318 -17.70 13.07 11.20
CA GLY A 318 -19.03 13.12 10.58
C GLY A 318 -19.10 12.47 9.19
N GLY A 319 -20.22 12.68 8.49
CA GLY A 319 -20.51 12.09 7.18
C GLY A 319 -19.97 12.91 6.00
N GLU A 320 -20.36 12.56 4.76
CA GLU A 320 -19.81 13.20 3.54
C GLU A 320 -19.98 14.73 3.53
N GLY A 321 -21.09 15.22 4.10
CA GLY A 321 -21.39 16.65 4.20
C GLY A 321 -20.56 17.44 5.20
N THR A 322 -20.03 16.80 6.26
CA THR A 322 -19.38 17.49 7.40
C THR A 322 -17.91 17.12 7.57
N ILE A 323 -17.43 16.05 6.93
CA ILE A 323 -16.04 15.58 7.02
C ILE A 323 -15.00 16.64 6.62
N ASN A 324 -15.40 17.61 5.80
CA ASN A 324 -14.53 18.69 5.32
C ASN A 324 -14.59 19.97 6.18
N ASP A 325 -15.47 20.04 7.16
CA ASP A 325 -15.68 21.21 8.00
C ASP A 325 -14.79 21.20 9.24
N TRP A 326 -14.53 22.38 9.78
CA TRP A 326 -13.91 22.55 11.09
C TRP A 326 -15.00 22.62 12.15
N ILE A 327 -15.05 21.59 13.00
CA ILE A 327 -16.03 21.45 14.06
C ILE A 327 -15.34 21.77 15.39
N LYS A 328 -15.97 22.59 16.22
CA LYS A 328 -15.43 22.96 17.54
C LYS A 328 -15.32 21.73 18.43
N MET A 329 -14.22 21.64 19.17
CA MET A 329 -14.00 20.65 20.23
C MET A 329 -14.14 21.31 21.59
N ASP A 330 -14.80 20.62 22.51
CA ASP A 330 -14.86 21.00 23.92
C ASP A 330 -13.75 20.29 24.69
N LYS A 331 -12.99 21.04 25.50
CA LYS A 331 -11.99 20.48 26.41
C LYS A 331 -12.67 20.04 27.71
N GLU A 332 -12.42 18.80 28.13
CA GLU A 332 -13.02 18.21 29.35
C GLU A 332 -12.25 18.55 30.64
#